data_AF-A0A1V6INC2-F1
#
_entry.id   AF-A0A1V6INC2-F1
#
_cell.length_a   1.000
_cell.length_b   1.000
_cell.length_c   1.000
_cell.angle_alpha   90.00
_cell.angle_beta   90.00
_cell.angle_gamma   90.00
#
_symmetry.space_group_name_H-M   'P 1'
#
loop_
_entity.id
_entity.type
_entity.pdbx_description
1 polymer ?
#
loop_
_entity_poly.entity_id
_entity_poly.type
_entity_poly.pdbx_seq_one_letter_code
_entity_poly.pdbx_strand_id
1 'polypeptide(L)' 'MFRIMRVKDPLRDHDMKMKICPECKKYTLKDLCPLCNARTVNPHPPKFSLEDKYGKYRRLIKKERELL' A
#
# COMPACT_ATOMS: atom_id res chain seq x y z
N MET A 1 3.37 36.42 -9.02
CA MET A 1 3.39 35.22 -8.14
C MET A 1 2.67 34.08 -8.86
N PHE A 2 3.33 33.45 -9.84
CA PHE A 2 2.71 32.41 -10.65
C PHE A 2 2.65 31.10 -9.86
N ARG A 3 1.44 30.72 -9.46
CA ARG A 3 1.15 29.41 -8.89
C ARG A 3 1.40 28.38 -10.00
N ILE A 4 2.54 27.70 -9.97
CA ILE A 4 2.78 26.53 -10.82
C ILE A 4 1.71 25.51 -10.43
N MET A 5 0.62 25.47 -11.20
CA MET A 5 -0.30 24.35 -11.17
C MET A 5 0.53 23.14 -11.60
N ARG A 6 0.78 22.19 -10.69
CA ARG A 6 1.35 20.90 -11.07
C ARG A 6 0.37 20.25 -12.04
N VAL A 7 0.62 20.40 -13.33
CA VAL A 7 -0.05 19.63 -14.36
C VAL A 7 0.33 18.17 -14.09
N LYS A 8 -0.66 17.31 -13.82
CA LYS A 8 -0.46 15.85 -13.83
C LYS A 8 -0.11 15.49 -15.25
N ASP A 9 1.18 15.32 -15.50
CA ASP A 9 1.69 14.96 -16.81
C ASP A 9 1.47 13.44 -16.98
N PRO A 10 0.60 13.02 -17.92
CA PRO A 10 0.26 11.61 -18.09
C PRO A 10 1.44 10.73 -18.46
N LEU A 11 2.57 11.32 -18.90
CA LEU A 11 3.80 10.60 -19.24
C LEU A 11 4.79 10.48 -18.06
N ARG A 12 4.53 11.15 -16.92
CA ARG A 12 5.37 11.09 -15.70
C ARG A 12 4.72 10.34 -14.53
N ASP A 13 3.45 9.97 -14.67
CA ASP A 13 2.65 9.34 -13.61
C ASP A 13 2.58 7.80 -13.70
N HIS A 14 3.45 7.16 -14.49
CA HIS A 14 3.58 5.70 -14.48
C HIS A 14 4.27 5.26 -13.18
N ASP A 15 3.45 5.07 -12.14
CA ASP A 15 3.86 4.68 -10.80
C ASP A 15 4.34 3.21 -10.81
N MET A 16 5.57 2.99 -11.31
CA MET A 16 6.25 1.69 -11.43
C MET A 16 6.74 1.18 -10.06
N LYS A 17 5.83 1.08 -9.09
CA LYS A 17 6.12 0.51 -7.78
C LYS A 17 5.88 -0.99 -7.80
N MET A 18 6.79 -1.75 -7.20
CA MET A 18 6.64 -3.18 -7.01
C MET A 18 5.41 -3.49 -6.14
N LYS A 19 4.62 -4.47 -6.55
CA LYS A 19 3.41 -4.95 -5.87
C LYS A 19 3.45 -6.46 -5.71
N ILE A 20 2.63 -7.01 -4.81
CA ILE A 20 2.49 -8.45 -4.55
C ILE A 20 1.01 -8.86 -4.56
N CYS A 21 0.66 -10.02 -5.17
CA CYS A 21 -0.69 -10.60 -5.03
C CYS A 21 -0.84 -11.18 -3.61
N PRO A 22 -1.86 -10.80 -2.82
CA PRO A 22 -2.09 -11.36 -1.49
C PRO A 22 -2.44 -12.86 -1.52
N GLU A 23 -3.07 -13.33 -2.61
CA GLU A 23 -3.50 -14.73 -2.76
C GLU A 23 -2.33 -15.67 -3.14
N CYS A 24 -1.62 -15.35 -4.23
CA CYS A 24 -0.59 -16.23 -4.80
C CYS A 24 0.86 -15.80 -4.52
N LYS A 25 1.06 -14.70 -3.80
CA LYS A 25 2.37 -14.16 -3.38
C LYS A 25 3.35 -13.84 -4.53
N LYS A 26 2.87 -13.73 -5.77
CA LYS A 26 3.71 -13.31 -6.91
C LYS A 26 3.87 -11.81 -6.96
N TYR A 27 5.10 -11.37 -7.24
CA TYR A 27 5.43 -9.97 -7.46
C TYR A 27 5.05 -9.52 -8.88
N THR A 28 4.60 -8.27 -9.00
CA THR A 28 4.26 -7.66 -10.29
C THR A 28 4.30 -6.14 -10.19
N LEU A 29 4.39 -5.46 -11.33
CA LEU A 29 4.26 -4.00 -11.44
C LEU A 29 2.82 -3.58 -11.81
N LYS A 30 1.95 -4.56 -12.12
CA LYS A 30 0.55 -4.32 -12.50
C LYS A 30 -0.33 -4.19 -11.26
N ASP A 31 -1.44 -3.47 -11.41
CA ASP A 31 -2.47 -3.34 -10.37
C ASP A 31 -3.26 -4.63 -10.13
N LEU A 32 -3.32 -5.48 -11.15
CA LEU A 32 -3.96 -6.78 -11.11
C LEU A 32 -2.93 -7.86 -11.35
N CYS A 33 -3.03 -8.94 -10.58
CA CYS A 33 -2.15 -10.08 -10.77
C CYS A 33 -2.51 -10.83 -12.07
N PRO A 34 -1.53 -11.18 -12.90
CA PRO A 34 -1.78 -11.88 -14.16
C PRO A 34 -2.29 -13.33 -14.01
N LEU A 35 -2.29 -13.89 -12.80
CA LEU A 35 -2.72 -15.28 -12.55
C LEU A 35 -3.97 -15.36 -11.68
N CYS A 36 -3.96 -14.65 -10.55
CA CYS A 36 -5.06 -14.65 -9.57
C CYS A 36 -6.16 -13.64 -9.95
N ASN A 37 -5.87 -12.69 -10.85
CA ASN A 37 -6.67 -11.50 -11.15
C ASN A 37 -7.07 -10.66 -9.91
N ALA A 38 -6.50 -10.95 -8.73
CA ALA A 38 -6.70 -10.17 -7.52
C ALA A 38 -5.89 -8.86 -7.58
N ARG A 39 -6.38 -7.85 -6.84
CA ARG A 39 -5.69 -6.57 -6.69
C ARG A 39 -4.38 -6.75 -5.94
N THR A 40 -3.31 -6.19 -6.49
CA THR A 40 -1.98 -6.29 -5.92
C THR A 40 -1.77 -5.17 -4.89
N VAL A 41 -0.95 -5.45 -3.87
CA VAL A 41 -0.71 -4.55 -2.75
C VAL A 41 0.77 -4.16 -2.66
N ASN A 42 1.08 -3.07 -1.96
CA ASN A 42 2.46 -2.70 -1.68
C ASN A 42 3.11 -3.77 -0.78
N PRO A 43 4.25 -4.38 -1.17
CA PRO A 43 4.93 -5.38 -0.38
C PRO A 43 5.68 -4.77 0.81
N HIS A 44 5.98 -3.47 0.78
CA HIS A 44 6.74 -2.83 1.83
C HIS A 44 5.89 -2.68 3.10
N PRO A 45 6.46 -2.99 4.27
CA PRO A 45 5.76 -2.80 5.54
C PRO A 45 5.48 -1.31 5.80
N PRO A 46 4.51 -0.99 6.67
CA PRO A 46 4.30 0.37 7.16
C PRO A 46 5.59 0.93 7.80
N LYS A 47 5.82 2.24 7.65
CA LYS A 47 6.96 2.91 8.28
C LYS A 47 6.87 2.84 9.81
N PHE A 48 8.00 2.55 10.46
CA PHE A 48 8.11 2.58 11.91
C PHE A 48 8.30 4.02 12.43
N SER A 49 7.71 4.33 13.59
CA SER A 49 7.90 5.58 14.33
C SER A 49 7.85 5.31 15.83
N LEU A 50 8.72 5.96 16.60
CA LEU A 50 8.76 5.85 18.07
C LEU A 50 7.52 6.45 18.74
N GLU A 51 6.97 7.53 18.17
CA GLU A 51 5.80 8.22 18.72
C GLU A 51 4.52 7.36 18.61
N ASP A 52 4.42 6.55 17.55
CA ASP A 52 3.33 5.60 17.31
C ASP A 52 1.92 6.08 17.70
N LYS A 53 1.46 7.18 17.09
CA LYS A 53 0.18 7.85 17.41
C LYS A 53 -1.04 6.91 17.51
N TYR A 54 -1.09 5.86 16.68
CA TYR A 54 -2.20 4.90 16.63
C TYR A 54 -1.89 3.55 17.29
N GLY A 55 -0.78 3.44 18.03
CA GLY A 55 -0.34 2.18 18.65
C GLY A 55 -1.33 1.58 19.63
N LYS A 56 -2.01 2.42 20.43
CA LYS A 56 -3.07 1.99 21.35
C LYS A 56 -4.19 1.25 20.61
N TYR A 57 -4.73 1.84 19.55
CA TYR A 57 -5.83 1.27 18.78
C TYR A 57 -5.41 0.00 18.03
N ARG A 58 -4.21 -0.01 17.41
CA ARG A 58 -3.70 -1.22 16.74
C ARG A 58 -3.59 -2.41 17.70
N ARG A 59 -3.15 -2.18 18.95
CA ARG A 59 -3.07 -3.23 19.99
C ARG A 59 -4.45 -3.70 20.45
N LEU A 60 -5.40 -2.79 20.62
CA LEU A 60 -6.77 -3.16 21.02
C LEU A 60 -7.46 -4.03 19.96
N ILE A 61 -7.42 -3.62 18.69
CA ILE A 61 -8.02 -4.39 17.59
C ILE A 61 -7.36 -5.77 17.45
N LYS A 62 -6.03 -5.86 17.63
CA LYS A 62 -5.35 -7.15 17.59
C LYS A 62 -5.85 -8.09 18.69
N LYS A 63 -6.00 -7.59 19.93
CA LYS A 63 -6.57 -8.36 21.04
C LYS A 63 -8.01 -8.78 20.77
N GLU A 64 -8.84 -7.88 20.28
CA GLU A 64 -10.24 -8.17 19.94
C GLU A 64 -10.35 -9.27 18.86
N ARG A 65 -9.51 -9.21 17.82
CA ARG A 65 -9.44 -10.24 16.78
C ARG A 65 -8.91 -11.59 17.26
N GLU A 66 -8.09 -11.63 18.30
CA GLU A 66 -7.59 -12.88 18.91
C GLU A 66 -8.60 -13.52 19.86
N LEU A 67 -9.57 -12.75 20.35
CA LEU A 67 -10.65 -13.23 21.23
C LEU A 67 -11.88 -13.74 20.45
N LEU A 68 -11.91 -13.52 19.13
CA LEU A 68 -12.90 -14.04 18.18
C LEU A 68 -12.39 -15.33 17.53
#